data_AF-A0A0D2SDI0-F1
#
_entry.id   AF-A0A0D2SDI0-F1
#
_cell.length_a   1.000
_cell.length_b   1.000
_cell.length_c   1.000
_cell.angle_alpha   90.00
_cell.angle_beta   90.00
_cell.angle_gamma   90.00
#
_symmetry.space_group_name_H-M   'P 1'
#
loop_
_entity.id
_entity.type
_entity.pdbx_description
1 polymer ?
#
loop_
_entity_poly.entity_id
_entity_poly.type
_entity_poly.pdbx_seq_one_letter_code
_entity_poly.pdbx_strand_id
1 'polypeptide(L)'
;MVHSMAITEDGALFYWVSSYPHLRCQQLYSLCEKTIVSISAGKYWAATATAIGDVYMWDGKKSMDKPPFATRLHRVKGKKIP
;
A
#
# COMPACT_ATOMS: atom_id res chain seq x y z
N MET A 1 -5.27 10.92 -6.72
CA MET A 1 -6.07 10.87 -5.50
C MET A 1 -5.12 10.54 -4.37
N VAL A 2 -5.01 11.38 -3.35
CA VAL A 2 -4.11 11.09 -2.23
C VAL A 2 -4.80 10.03 -1.38
N HIS A 3 -4.21 8.84 -1.30
CA HIS A 3 -4.68 7.81 -0.39
C HIS A 3 -4.05 8.05 0.97
N SER A 4 -4.89 8.30 1.97
CA SER A 4 -4.49 8.17 3.35
C SER A 4 -4.65 6.71 3.77
N MET A 5 -3.79 6.26 4.66
CA MET A 5 -3.72 4.87 5.09
C MET A 5 -3.52 4.78 6.59
N ALA A 6 -3.97 3.67 7.16
CA ALA A 6 -3.67 3.29 8.53
C ALA A 6 -3.36 1.79 8.57
N ILE A 7 -2.48 1.41 9.48
CA ILE A 7 -2.22 0.01 9.84
C ILE A 7 -2.73 -0.21 11.25
N THR A 8 -3.27 -1.38 11.48
CA THR A 8 -3.69 -1.88 12.79
C THR A 8 -2.53 -2.60 13.48
N GLU A 9 -2.68 -2.87 14.77
CA GLU A 9 -1.66 -3.57 15.57
C GLU A 9 -1.37 -4.98 15.05
N ASP A 10 -2.40 -5.68 14.56
CA ASP A 10 -2.28 -7.02 13.94
C ASP A 10 -1.81 -6.97 12.47
N GLY A 11 -1.53 -5.78 11.94
CA GLY A 11 -0.92 -5.58 10.63
C GLY A 11 -1.90 -5.57 9.46
N ALA A 12 -3.21 -5.39 9.69
CA ALA A 12 -4.16 -5.15 8.61
C ALA A 12 -4.06 -3.70 8.09
N LEU A 13 -4.06 -3.55 6.76
CA LEU A 13 -3.94 -2.28 6.06
C LEU A 13 -5.30 -1.74 5.60
N PHE A 14 -5.58 -0.51 6.00
CA PHE A 14 -6.76 0.25 5.62
C PHE A 14 -6.39 1.49 4.83
N TYR A 15 -7.25 1.88 3.88
CA TYR A 15 -7.06 3.07 3.06
C TYR A 15 -8.39 3.80 2.86
N TRP A 16 -8.29 5.09 2.53
CA TRP A 16 -9.43 5.90 2.12
C TRP A 16 -9.02 6.97 1.12
N VAL A 17 -10.02 7.50 0.44
CA VAL A 17 -9.86 8.63 -0.48
C VAL A 17 -10.09 9.92 0.29
N SER A 18 -9.01 10.66 0.57
CA SER A 18 -9.10 11.85 1.42
C SER A 18 -9.92 12.99 0.80
N SER A 19 -10.09 12.99 -0.52
CA SER A 19 -10.91 13.97 -1.26
C SER A 19 -12.36 13.51 -1.48
N TYR A 20 -12.77 12.34 -1.00
CA TYR A 20 -14.10 11.81 -1.26
C TYR A 20 -15.07 12.33 -0.20
N PRO A 21 -16.16 13.02 -0.58
CA PRO A 21 -17.06 13.68 0.37
C PRO A 21 -17.80 12.68 1.26
N HIS A 22 -18.00 11.44 0.79
CA HIS A 22 -18.60 10.36 1.58
C HIS A 22 -17.52 9.41 2.08
N LEU A 23 -16.63 9.92 2.94
CA LEU A 23 -15.46 9.19 3.45
C LEU A 23 -15.80 7.72 3.76
N ARG A 24 -15.10 6.80 3.07
CA ARG A 24 -15.21 5.35 3.27
C ARG A 24 -13.83 4.78 3.48
N CYS A 25 -13.64 4.16 4.64
CA CYS A 25 -12.47 3.36 4.94
C CYS A 25 -12.67 1.96 4.37
N GLN A 26 -11.65 1.42 3.72
CA GLN A 26 -11.68 0.08 3.14
C GLN A 26 -10.40 -0.66 3.50
N GLN A 27 -10.51 -1.96 3.78
CA GLN A 27 -9.36 -2.82 3.91
C GLN A 27 -8.80 -3.15 2.53
N LEU A 28 -7.47 -3.20 2.39
CA LEU A 28 -6.86 -3.59 1.12
C LEU A 28 -6.80 -5.11 1.01
N TYR A 29 -7.86 -5.70 0.46
CA TYR A 29 -8.06 -7.16 0.43
C TYR A 29 -6.93 -7.97 -0.23
N SER A 30 -6.25 -7.41 -1.22
CA SER A 30 -5.13 -8.08 -1.90
C SER A 30 -3.92 -8.35 -0.99
N LEU A 31 -3.88 -7.73 0.20
CA LEU A 31 -2.81 -7.89 1.19
C LEU A 31 -3.32 -8.45 2.53
N CYS A 32 -4.56 -8.94 2.65
CA CYS A 32 -5.10 -9.44 3.93
C CYS A 32 -4.30 -10.61 4.54
N GLU A 33 -3.64 -11.43 3.72
CA GLU A 33 -2.82 -12.54 4.19
C GLU A 33 -1.37 -12.12 4.52
N LYS A 34 -1.10 -10.81 4.60
CA LYS A 34 0.23 -10.26 4.85
C LYS A 34 0.19 -9.37 6.07
N THR A 35 1.08 -9.61 7.02
CA THR A 35 1.30 -8.69 8.14
C THR A 35 2.05 -7.46 7.65
N ILE A 36 1.36 -6.32 7.61
CA ILE A 36 1.96 -5.03 7.26
C ILE A 36 2.60 -4.41 8.50
N VAL A 37 3.84 -3.93 8.34
CA VAL A 37 4.61 -3.31 9.44
C VAL A 37 5.00 -1.85 9.17
N SER A 38 4.88 -1.39 7.93
CA SER A 38 5.22 -0.02 7.56
C SER A 38 4.50 0.43 6.31
N ILE A 39 4.12 1.70 6.26
CA ILE A 39 3.43 2.35 5.16
C ILE A 39 4.13 3.65 4.76
N SER A 40 4.05 3.99 3.48
CA SER A 40 4.51 5.26 2.94
C SER A 40 3.57 5.72 1.83
N ALA A 41 3.24 7.02 1.81
CA ALA A 41 2.30 7.59 0.85
C ALA A 41 2.88 8.87 0.24
N GLY A 42 2.70 9.03 -1.06
CA GLY A 42 3.01 10.24 -1.81
C GLY A 42 1.81 10.76 -2.59
N LYS A 43 2.01 11.87 -3.31
CA LYS A 43 0.93 12.55 -4.07
C LYS A 43 0.19 11.62 -5.04
N TYR A 44 0.89 10.65 -5.62
CA TYR A 44 0.38 9.76 -6.67
C TYR A 44 0.74 8.29 -6.47
N TRP A 45 1.24 7.91 -5.31
CA TRP A 45 1.66 6.53 -5.05
C TRP A 45 1.48 6.20 -3.57
N ALA A 46 1.36 4.91 -3.29
CA ALA A 46 1.46 4.39 -1.95
C ALA A 46 2.26 3.09 -1.98
N ALA A 47 2.98 2.84 -0.90
CA ALA A 47 3.81 1.66 -0.71
C ALA A 47 3.66 1.13 0.70
N THR A 48 3.93 -0.15 0.85
CA THR A 48 3.85 -0.85 2.13
C THR A 48 4.91 -1.94 2.21
N ALA A 49 5.43 -2.18 3.41
CA ALA A 49 6.34 -3.28 3.70
C ALA A 49 5.67 -4.30 4.62
N THR A 50 5.91 -5.58 4.34
CA THR A 50 5.44 -6.71 5.15
C THR A 50 6.49 -7.10 6.20
N ALA A 51 6.08 -7.85 7.22
CA ALA A 51 6.98 -8.39 8.25
C ALA A 51 8.11 -9.28 7.68
N ILE A 52 7.89 -9.93 6.53
CA ILE A 52 8.89 -10.78 5.86
C ILE A 52 9.79 -9.99 4.88
N GLY A 53 9.65 -8.66 4.84
CA GLY A 53 10.49 -7.78 4.03
C GLY A 53 10.03 -7.61 2.58
N ASP A 54 8.87 -8.16 2.18
CA ASP A 54 8.29 -7.85 0.88
C ASP A 54 7.79 -6.40 0.85
N VAL A 55 8.00 -5.73 -0.29
CA VAL A 55 7.50 -4.39 -0.55
C VAL A 55 6.46 -4.43 -1.66
N TYR A 56 5.32 -3.76 -1.46
CA TYR A 56 4.27 -3.60 -2.45
C TYR A 56 4.04 -2.12 -2.72
N MET A 57 3.68 -1.77 -3.96
CA MET A 57 3.40 -0.40 -4.37
C MET A 57 2.22 -0.33 -5.34
N TRP A 58 1.47 0.76 -5.30
CA TRP A 58 0.36 1.04 -6.23
C TRP A 58 0.23 2.53 -6.54
N ASP A 59 -0.39 2.81 -7.70
CA ASP A 59 -0.66 4.17 -8.18
C ASP A 59 -1.92 4.73 -7.51
N GLY A 60 -1.84 5.97 -7.01
CA GLY A 60 -2.97 6.70 -6.42
C GLY A 60 -3.86 7.44 -7.44
N LYS A 61 -3.65 7.25 -8.74
CA LYS A 61 -4.46 7.83 -9.82
C LYS A 61 -5.57 6.88 -10.30
N LYS A 62 -5.58 5.60 -9.90
CA LYS A 62 -6.65 4.67 -10.30
C LYS A 62 -8.00 5.09 -9.72
N SER A 63 -9.05 4.89 -10.53
CA SER A 63 -10.43 5.38 -10.35
C SER A 63 -11.04 5.04 -8.99
N MET A 64 -11.93 5.93 -8.49
CA MET A 64 -12.74 5.75 -7.26
C MET A 64 -13.39 4.36 -7.16
N ASP A 65 -13.72 3.76 -8.30
CA ASP A 65 -14.57 2.57 -8.39
C ASP A 65 -13.81 1.25 -8.37
N LYS A 66 -12.47 1.28 -8.34
CA LYS A 66 -11.64 0.07 -8.37
C LYS A 66 -10.70 0.03 -7.17
N PRO A 67 -10.64 -1.10 -6.44
CA PRO A 67 -9.66 -1.29 -5.39
C PRO A 67 -8.23 -1.07 -5.92
N PRO A 68 -7.31 -0.55 -5.10
CA PRO A 68 -5.91 -0.45 -5.45
C PRO A 68 -5.33 -1.81 -5.85
N PHE A 69 -4.54 -1.81 -6.93
CA PHE A 69 -3.81 -3.00 -7.37
C PHE A 69 -2.37 -2.92 -6.88
N ALA A 70 -2.07 -3.65 -5.82
CA ALA A 70 -0.74 -3.70 -5.19
C ALA A 70 0.21 -4.62 -5.98
N THR A 71 1.31 -4.04 -6.48
CA THR A 71 2.36 -4.77 -7.19
C THR A 71 3.53 -5.01 -6.27
N ARG A 72 3.98 -6.27 -6.13
CA ARG A 72 5.21 -6.61 -5.39
C ARG A 72 6.42 -6.08 -6.13
N LEU A 73 7.30 -5.37 -5.43
CA LEU A 73 8.58 -4.92 -5.96
C LEU A 73 9.65 -5.98 -5.69
N HIS A 74 10.42 -6.32 -6.72
CA HIS A 74 11.52 -7.27 -6.57
C HIS A 74 12.80 -6.54 -6.17
N ARG A 75 13.49 -7.08 -5.17
CA ARG A 75 14.79 -6.56 -4.73
C ARG A 75 15.82 -6.78 -5.84
N VAL A 76 16.48 -5.72 -6.27
CA VAL A 76 17.70 -5.81 -7.08
C VAL A 76 18.85 -6.17 -6.13
N LYS A 77 19.42 -7.37 -6.26
CA LYS A 77 20.71 -7.66 -5.61
C LYS A 77 21.79 -6.90 -6.40
N GLY A 78 22.39 -5.88 -5.79
CA GLY A 78 23.59 -5.26 -6.35
C GLY A 78 24.66 -6.33 -6.57
N LYS A 79 25.33 -6.30 -7.73
CA LYS A 79 26.57 -7.06 -7.91
C LYS A 79 27.51 -6.66 -6.75
N LYS A 80 28.04 -7.63 -6.02
CA LYS A 80 29.23 -7.37 -5.19
C LYS A 80 30.29 -6.87 -6.17
N ILE A 81 30.63 -5.59 -6.09
CA ILE A 81 31.80 -5.05 -6.78
C ILE A 81 33.00 -5.68 -6.07
N PRO A 82 33.90 -6.37 -6.79
CA PRO A 82 35.04 -7.05 -6.19
C PRO A 82 35.98 -6.10 -5.46
#